data_AF-A0A957UM84-F1
#
_entry.id   AF-A0A957UM84-F1
#
_cell.length_a   1.000
_cell.length_b   1.000
_cell.length_c   1.000
_cell.angle_alpha   90.00
_cell.angle_beta   90.00
_cell.angle_gamma   90.00
#
_symmetry.space_group_name_H-M   'P 1'
#
loop_
_entity.id
_entity.type
_entity.pdbx_description
1 polymer ?
#
loop_
_entity_poly.entity_id
_entity_poly.type
_entity_poly.pdbx_seq_one_letter_code
_entity_poly.pdbx_strand_id
1 'polypeptide(L)'
;MLAFWLHAHEIDIVHWGQANAKTVDDLWQELMLGECRLQECPIMRLVDVTNVLVQQNGLLLREVGQELRNGRVRHRDSLPAEKMLPGEDALTTARRCLSEELNL
;
A
#
# COMPACT_ATOMS: atom_id res chain seq x y z
N MET A 1 -4.68 11.35 -20.13
CA MET A 1 -4.49 11.58 -18.67
C MET A 1 -5.09 10.39 -17.93
N LEU A 2 -4.50 9.92 -16.82
CA LEU A 2 -4.90 8.67 -16.14
C LEU A 2 -6.41 8.57 -15.86
N ALA A 3 -7.05 9.66 -15.44
CA ALA A 3 -8.49 9.72 -15.21
C ALA A 3 -9.34 9.34 -16.45
N PHE A 4 -8.91 9.76 -17.65
CA PHE A 4 -9.59 9.39 -18.90
C PHE A 4 -9.46 7.90 -19.17
N TRP A 5 -8.29 7.32 -18.92
CA TRP A 5 -8.06 5.88 -19.08
C TRP A 5 -8.94 5.08 -18.11
N LEU A 6 -9.04 5.50 -16.85
CA LEU A 6 -9.92 4.87 -15.86
C LEU A 6 -11.40 4.94 -16.28
N HIS A 7 -11.85 6.11 -16.76
CA HIS A 7 -13.22 6.28 -17.23
C HIS A 7 -13.54 5.46 -18.49
N ALA A 8 -12.61 5.39 -19.45
CA ALA A 8 -12.75 4.56 -20.65
C ALA A 8 -12.88 3.06 -20.34
N HIS A 9 -12.45 2.66 -19.14
CA HIS A 9 -12.55 1.32 -18.60
C HIS A 9 -13.68 1.19 -17.54
N GLU A 10 -14.62 2.13 -17.53
CA GLU A 10 -15.80 2.11 -16.65
C GLU A 10 -15.48 2.13 -15.15
N ILE A 11 -14.31 2.63 -14.76
CA ILE A 11 -13.94 2.83 -13.35
C ILE A 11 -14.44 4.21 -12.89
N ASP A 12 -15.44 4.21 -12.01
CA ASP A 12 -15.92 5.43 -11.36
C ASP A 12 -14.94 5.92 -10.29
N ILE A 13 -14.51 7.16 -10.43
CA ILE A 13 -13.56 7.84 -9.55
C ILE A 13 -14.20 8.89 -8.65
N VAL A 14 -15.54 9.02 -8.63
CA VAL A 14 -16.23 10.11 -7.90
C VAL A 14 -15.89 10.16 -6.41
N HIS A 15 -15.64 9.01 -5.78
CA HIS A 15 -15.29 8.90 -4.36
C HIS A 15 -13.78 8.89 -4.09
N TRP A 16 -12.94 8.99 -5.12
CA TRP A 16 -11.48 9.03 -4.94
C TRP A 16 -11.07 10.36 -4.31
N GLY A 17 -10.10 10.32 -3.40
CA GLY A 17 -9.73 11.47 -2.57
C GLY A 17 -10.73 11.79 -1.45
N GLN A 18 -11.82 11.01 -1.31
CA GLN A 18 -12.77 11.15 -0.21
C GLN A 18 -12.52 10.10 0.87
N ALA A 19 -12.82 10.46 2.12
CA ALA A 19 -12.63 9.58 3.28
C ALA A 19 -11.22 8.95 3.31
N ASN A 20 -11.12 7.63 3.17
CA ASN A 20 -9.85 6.88 3.24
C ASN A 20 -9.29 6.52 1.86
N ALA A 21 -9.92 6.97 0.77
CA ALA A 21 -9.49 6.66 -0.57
C ALA A 21 -8.41 7.64 -1.04
N LYS A 22 -7.39 7.11 -1.72
CA LYS A 22 -6.39 7.92 -2.43
C LYS A 22 -7.01 8.62 -3.64
N THR A 23 -6.35 9.67 -4.11
CA THR A 23 -6.71 10.43 -5.31
C THR A 23 -6.19 9.74 -6.59
N VAL A 24 -6.66 10.19 -7.75
CA VAL A 24 -6.08 9.75 -9.03
C VAL A 24 -4.63 10.23 -9.19
N ASP A 25 -4.30 11.39 -8.63
CA ASP A 25 -2.93 11.92 -8.66
C ASP A 25 -1.98 11.08 -7.79
N ASP A 26 -2.43 10.57 -6.65
CA ASP A 26 -1.66 9.63 -5.84
C ASP A 26 -1.35 8.35 -6.64
N LEU A 27 -2.35 7.81 -7.35
CA LEU A 27 -2.14 6.64 -8.22
C LEU A 27 -1.16 6.96 -9.36
N TRP A 28 -1.29 8.13 -9.98
CA TRP A 28 -0.39 8.56 -11.03
C TRP A 28 1.06 8.68 -10.53
N GLN A 29 1.25 9.26 -9.34
CA GLN A 29 2.57 9.35 -8.71
C GLN A 29 3.16 7.97 -8.43
N GLU A 30 2.38 7.04 -7.87
CA GLU A 30 2.85 5.66 -7.63
C GLU A 30 3.27 4.95 -8.91
N LEU A 31 2.52 5.13 -10.01
CA LEU A 31 2.88 4.58 -11.32
C LEU A 31 4.17 5.18 -11.86
N MET A 32 4.31 6.51 -11.76
CA MET A 32 5.51 7.23 -12.21
C MET A 32 6.76 6.85 -11.41
N LEU A 33 6.59 6.56 -10.12
CA LEU A 33 7.66 6.10 -9.24
C LEU A 33 7.91 4.59 -9.35
N GLY A 34 7.11 3.85 -10.13
CA GLY A 34 7.25 2.39 -10.28
C GLY A 34 6.84 1.59 -9.05
N GLU A 35 6.14 2.20 -8.10
CA GLU A 35 5.68 1.57 -6.86
C GLU A 35 4.45 0.67 -7.07
N CYS A 36 3.82 0.76 -8.24
CA CYS A 36 2.74 -0.14 -8.65
C CYS A 36 2.70 -0.28 -10.17
N ARG A 37 1.92 -1.24 -10.67
CA ARG A 37 1.64 -1.45 -12.10
C ARG A 37 0.15 -1.66 -12.33
N LEU A 38 -0.34 -1.31 -13.52
CA LEU A 38 -1.70 -1.64 -13.95
C LEU A 38 -1.68 -2.92 -14.79
N GLN A 39 -2.61 -3.83 -14.48
CA GLN A 39 -2.99 -4.96 -15.34
C GLN A 39 -4.33 -4.63 -15.98
N GLU A 40 -4.57 -5.04 -17.22
CA GLU A 40 -5.80 -4.68 -17.96
C GLU A 40 -6.88 -5.77 -17.93
N CYS A 41 -6.53 -7.04 -17.69
CA CYS A 41 -7.47 -8.17 -17.73
C CYS A 41 -7.32 -9.12 -16.52
N PRO A 42 -8.13 -9.00 -15.46
CA PRO A 42 -9.02 -7.87 -15.17
C PRO A 42 -8.22 -6.62 -14.82
N ILE A 43 -8.88 -5.47 -14.83
CA ILE A 43 -8.24 -4.19 -14.51
C ILE A 43 -7.88 -4.15 -13.04
N MET A 44 -6.58 -4.14 -12.75
CA MET A 44 -6.08 -4.19 -11.38
C MET A 44 -4.87 -3.30 -11.21
N ARG A 45 -4.77 -2.68 -10.03
CA ARG A 45 -3.52 -2.13 -9.52
C ARG A 45 -2.78 -3.24 -8.79
N LEU A 46 -1.63 -3.64 -9.33
CA LEU A 46 -0.73 -4.61 -8.71
C LEU A 46 0.36 -3.88 -7.94
N VAL A 47 0.62 -4.36 -6.73
CA VAL A 47 1.71 -3.91 -5.86
C VAL A 47 2.42 -5.15 -5.35
N ASP A 48 3.74 -5.06 -5.21
CA ASP A 48 4.53 -6.09 -4.54
C ASP A 48 4.67 -5.69 -3.07
N VAL A 49 4.39 -6.62 -2.16
CA VAL A 49 4.31 -6.36 -0.72
C VAL A 49 5.08 -7.42 0.03
N THR A 50 5.90 -7.00 0.99
CA THR A 50 6.56 -7.89 1.95
C THR A 50 5.79 -7.88 3.26
N ASN A 51 5.38 -9.06 3.73
CA ASN A 51 4.81 -9.24 5.07
C ASN A 51 5.89 -9.77 6.00
N VAL A 52 5.98 -9.23 7.22
CA VAL A 52 6.98 -9.60 8.22
C VAL A 52 6.33 -10.39 9.35
N LEU A 53 6.69 -11.67 9.46
CA LEU A 53 6.24 -12.54 10.55
C LEU A 53 7.24 -12.46 11.71
N VAL A 54 6.86 -11.78 12.79
CA VAL A 54 7.63 -11.78 14.05
C VAL A 54 6.90 -12.66 15.06
N GLN A 55 7.60 -13.69 15.56
CA GLN A 55 7.08 -14.63 16.54
C GLN A 55 8.03 -14.76 17.73
N GLN A 56 7.48 -14.72 18.95
CA GLN A 56 8.24 -14.93 20.18
C GLN A 56 7.37 -15.65 21.22
N ASN A 57 7.86 -16.75 21.80
CA ASN A 57 7.16 -17.51 22.86
C ASN A 57 5.71 -17.91 22.50
N GLY A 58 5.47 -18.27 21.23
CA GLY A 58 4.13 -18.61 20.73
C GLY A 58 3.22 -17.41 20.45
N LEU A 59 3.68 -16.18 20.71
CA LEU A 59 2.98 -14.93 20.39
C LEU A 59 3.41 -14.41 19.01
N LEU A 60 2.48 -13.75 18.33
CA LEU A 60 2.66 -13.16 17.01
C LEU A 60 2.47 -11.65 17.10
N LEU A 61 3.42 -10.89 16.53
CA LEU A 61 3.24 -9.45 16.37
C LEU A 61 2.18 -9.18 15.31
N ARG A 62 1.23 -8.29 15.64
CA ARG A 62 0.17 -7.86 14.73
C ARG A 62 0.01 -6.35 14.79
N GLU A 63 -0.24 -5.75 13.63
CA GLU A 63 -0.70 -4.38 13.53
C GLU A 63 -2.17 -4.30 13.97
N VAL A 64 -2.45 -3.47 14.97
CA VAL A 64 -3.81 -3.21 15.46
C VAL A 64 -4.47 -2.02 14.77
N GLY A 65 -3.67 -1.13 14.19
CA GLY A 65 -4.15 0.00 13.40
C GLY A 65 -3.02 0.79 12.79
N GLN A 66 -3.38 1.63 11.83
CA GLN A 66 -2.48 2.53 11.11
C GLN A 66 -3.01 3.96 11.23
N GLU A 67 -2.17 4.89 11.66
CA GLU A 67 -2.48 6.31 11.59
C GLU A 67 -2.15 6.84 10.19
N LEU A 68 -3.15 7.44 9.56
CA LEU A 68 -3.00 8.08 8.25
C LEU A 68 -2.47 9.51 8.43
N ARG A 69 -1.89 10.09 7.38
CA ARG A 69 -1.33 11.46 7.40
C ARG A 69 -2.30 12.55 7.88
N ASN A 70 -3.61 12.30 7.83
CA ASN A 70 -4.65 13.22 8.31
C ASN A 70 -5.09 12.94 9.77
N GLY A 71 -4.32 12.16 10.53
CA GLY A 71 -4.57 11.80 11.94
C GLY A 71 -5.67 10.76 12.15
N ARG A 72 -6.25 10.21 11.07
CA ARG A 72 -7.29 9.17 11.19
C ARG A 72 -6.66 7.81 11.38
N VAL A 73 -7.28 6.98 12.22
CA VAL A 73 -6.82 5.61 12.46
C VAL A 73 -7.65 4.61 11.66
N ARG A 74 -6.98 3.71 10.95
CA ARG A 74 -7.59 2.55 10.29
C ARG A 74 -7.25 1.29 11.07
N HIS A 75 -8.27 0.60 11.57
CA HIS A 75 -8.08 -0.67 12.27
C HIS A 75 -7.43 -1.74 11.36
N ARG A 76 -6.58 -2.57 11.96
CA ARG A 76 -5.84 -3.67 11.32
C ARG A 76 -5.91 -4.91 12.22
N ASP A 77 -5.72 -6.07 11.61
CA ASP A 77 -5.45 -7.34 12.28
C ASP A 77 -4.59 -8.18 11.33
N SER A 78 -3.44 -7.62 10.98
CA SER A 78 -2.52 -8.15 9.98
C SER A 78 -1.10 -8.20 10.52
N LEU A 79 -0.23 -8.94 9.84
CA LEU A 79 1.20 -8.82 10.05
C LEU A 79 1.68 -7.42 9.63
N PRO A 80 2.79 -6.93 10.21
CA PRO A 80 3.51 -5.80 9.63
C PRO A 80 3.77 -6.04 8.15
N ALA A 81 3.43 -5.06 7.33
CA ALA A 81 3.54 -5.21 5.89
C ALA A 81 3.94 -3.91 5.22
N GLU A 82 4.81 -4.03 4.22
CA GLU A 82 5.32 -2.87 3.51
C GLU A 82 5.38 -3.11 2.01
N LYS A 83 5.02 -2.08 1.25
CA LYS A 83 5.09 -2.08 -0.20
C LYS A 83 6.55 -2.00 -0.62
N MET A 84 6.96 -2.86 -1.53
CA MET A 84 8.31 -2.85 -2.10
C MET A 84 8.48 -1.63 -3.00
N LEU A 85 9.61 -0.94 -2.87
CA LEU A 85 10.03 0.11 -3.80
C LEU A 85 10.81 -0.49 -4.99
N PRO A 86 10.91 0.22 -6.12
CA PRO A 86 11.69 -0.27 -7.25
C PRO A 86 13.14 -0.59 -6.86
N GLY A 87 13.57 -1.81 -7.16
CA GLY A 87 14.93 -2.28 -6.87
C GLY A 87 15.15 -2.80 -5.44
N GLU A 88 14.15 -2.72 -4.56
CA GLU A 88 14.21 -3.40 -3.26
C GLU A 88 13.98 -4.91 -3.42
N ASP A 89 14.70 -5.71 -2.63
CA ASP A 89 14.34 -7.09 -2.36
C ASP A 89 13.46 -7.20 -1.11
N ALA A 90 12.92 -8.39 -0.86
CA ALA A 90 12.04 -8.63 0.28
C ALA A 90 12.75 -8.38 1.63
N LEU A 91 14.06 -8.67 1.73
CA LEU A 91 14.80 -8.47 2.98
C LEU A 91 14.99 -6.98 3.29
N THR A 92 15.35 -6.18 2.29
CA THR A 92 15.50 -4.73 2.42
C THR A 92 14.16 -4.09 2.79
N THR A 93 13.09 -4.48 2.10
CA THR A 93 11.72 -4.02 2.38
C THR A 93 11.29 -4.37 3.82
N ALA A 94 11.56 -5.61 4.28
CA ALA A 94 11.23 -6.04 5.63
C ALA A 94 11.98 -5.25 6.71
N ARG A 95 13.26 -4.93 6.49
CA ARG A 95 14.05 -4.11 7.42
C ARG A 95 13.50 -2.69 7.51
N ARG A 96 13.14 -2.09 6.36
CA ARG A 96 12.52 -0.78 6.32
C ARG A 96 11.18 -0.76 7.04
N CYS A 97 10.32 -1.76 6.80
CA CYS A 97 9.06 -1.95 7.51
C CYS A 97 9.22 -1.92 9.04
N LEU A 98 10.13 -2.75 9.57
CA LEU A 98 10.37 -2.80 11.01
C LEU A 98 10.92 -1.49 11.57
N SER A 99 11.76 -0.78 10.79
CA SER A 99 12.33 0.49 11.22
C SER A 99 11.29 1.62 11.27
N GLU A 100 10.45 1.73 10.25
CA GLU A 100 9.41 2.76 10.17
C GLU A 100 8.29 2.53 11.21
N GLU A 101 7.83 1.28 11.37
CA GLU A 101 6.66 0.98 12.21
C GLU A 101 7.02 0.74 13.69
N LEU A 102 8.21 0.21 13.98
CA LEU A 102 8.60 -0.19 15.33
C LEU A 102 9.80 0.59 15.89
N ASN A 103 10.41 1.48 15.09
CA ASN A 103 11.65 2.18 15.43
C ASN A 103 12.80 1.22 15.79
N LEU A 104 12.90 0.11 15.05
CA LEU A 104 13.94 -0.92 15.19
C LEU A 104 15.07 -0.77 14.15
#